data_AF-W2D1G3-F1
#
_entry.id   AF-W2D1G3-F1
#
_cell.length_a   1.000
_cell.length_b   1.000
_cell.length_c   1.000
_cell.angle_alpha   90.00
_cell.angle_beta   90.00
_cell.angle_gamma   90.00
#
_symmetry.space_group_name_H-M   'P 1'
#
loop_
_entity.id
_entity.type
_entity.pdbx_description
1 polymer ?
#
loop_
_entity_poly.entity_id
_entity_poly.type
_entity_poly.pdbx_seq_one_letter_code
_entity_poly.pdbx_strand_id
1 'polypeptide(L)'
;DYDDSSPEIRKNLGRAYYTVTFPYDSSIVKFEFDYAAEVRIWKDTGEPMDVIFGNGMGRNFFSSSFEEQTNRPLRIKDRNHVRRAP
;
A
#
# COMPACT_ATOMS: atom_id res chain seq x y z
N ASP A 1 4.57 -0.47 12.93
CA ASP A 1 4.06 -1.62 13.72
C ASP A 1 2.56 -1.66 13.59
N TYR A 2 2.08 -2.55 12.72
CA TYR A 2 0.66 -2.87 12.65
C TYR A 2 0.39 -3.89 13.75
N ASP A 3 -0.44 -3.52 14.71
CA ASP A 3 -0.90 -4.45 15.72
C ASP A 3 -1.94 -5.39 15.08
N ASP A 4 -1.49 -6.60 14.74
CA ASP A 4 -2.31 -7.67 14.17
C ASP A 4 -3.51 -8.06 15.08
N SER A 5 -3.56 -7.55 16.32
CA SER A 5 -4.71 -7.71 17.21
C SER A 5 -5.89 -6.77 16.91
N SER A 6 -5.69 -5.76 16.05
CA SER A 6 -6.76 -4.81 15.68
C SER A 6 -7.95 -5.54 15.04
N PRO A 7 -9.21 -5.28 15.49
CA PRO A 7 -10.41 -5.88 14.91
C PRO A 7 -10.52 -5.70 13.39
N GLU A 8 -10.06 -4.57 12.88
CA GLU A 8 -10.08 -4.23 11.45
C GLU A 8 -9.15 -5.10 10.60
N ILE A 9 -8.08 -5.64 11.19
CA ILE A 9 -7.15 -6.54 10.50
C ILE A 9 -7.65 -7.98 10.65
N ARG A 10 -8.15 -8.34 11.84
CA ARG A 10 -8.64 -9.69 12.13
C ARG A 10 -9.80 -10.14 11.24
N LYS A 11 -10.70 -9.24 10.83
CA LYS A 11 -11.79 -9.56 9.89
C LYS A 11 -11.30 -10.06 8.53
N ASN A 12 -10.04 -9.78 8.18
CA ASN A 12 -9.46 -10.18 6.90
C ASN A 12 -8.78 -11.57 6.95
N LEU A 13 -8.62 -12.17 8.14
CA LEU A 13 -8.01 -13.49 8.27
C LEU A 13 -8.86 -14.56 7.55
N GLY A 14 -8.21 -15.36 6.71
CA GLY A 14 -8.87 -16.41 5.94
C GLY A 14 -9.63 -15.94 4.69
N ARG A 15 -9.67 -14.63 4.39
CA ARG A 15 -10.25 -14.12 3.13
C ARG A 15 -9.35 -14.51 1.95
N ALA A 16 -9.99 -14.98 0.89
CA ALA A 16 -9.31 -15.28 -0.37
C ALA A 16 -9.06 -13.98 -1.16
N TYR A 17 -7.97 -13.95 -1.91
CA TYR A 17 -7.60 -12.84 -2.79
C TYR A 17 -6.97 -13.35 -4.08
N TYR A 18 -6.93 -12.47 -5.08
CA TYR A 18 -6.16 -12.64 -6.31
C TYR A 18 -4.88 -11.82 -6.22
N THR A 19 -3.83 -12.29 -6.90
CA THR A 19 -2.59 -11.54 -7.09
C THR A 19 -2.47 -11.15 -8.56
N VAL A 20 -2.26 -9.86 -8.82
CA VAL A 20 -2.00 -9.31 -10.15
C VAL A 20 -0.58 -8.77 -10.17
N THR A 21 0.27 -9.40 -10.99
CA THR A 21 1.69 -9.04 -11.11
C THR A 21 1.91 -8.23 -12.39
N PHE A 22 2.50 -7.05 -12.23
CA PHE A 22 2.93 -6.19 -13.33
C PHE A 22 4.41 -6.44 -13.61
N PRO A 23 4.78 -7.04 -14.75
CA PRO A 23 6.18 -7.31 -15.06
C PRO A 23 6.93 -6.03 -15.42
N TYR A 24 8.26 -6.10 -15.42
CA TYR A 24 9.14 -5.07 -15.94
C TYR A 24 10.27 -5.67 -16.78
N ASP A 25 10.96 -4.83 -17.54
CA ASP A 25 12.19 -5.20 -18.22
C ASP A 25 13.39 -5.04 -17.27
N SER A 26 13.88 -6.17 -16.76
CA SER A 26 15.02 -6.22 -15.84
C SER A 26 16.38 -5.90 -16.47
N SER A 27 16.43 -5.72 -17.80
CA SER A 27 17.62 -5.21 -18.49
C SER A 27 17.73 -3.69 -18.40
N ILE A 28 16.62 -2.98 -18.17
CA ILE A 28 16.56 -1.50 -18.17
C ILE A 28 16.64 -0.94 -16.75
N VAL A 29 15.98 -1.60 -15.80
CA VAL A 29 15.96 -1.22 -14.38
C VAL A 29 16.16 -2.48 -13.53
N LYS A 30 16.60 -2.33 -12.29
CA LYS A 30 16.58 -3.42 -11.30
C LYS A 30 15.83 -2.97 -10.07
N PHE A 31 14.86 -3.78 -9.68
CA PHE A 31 14.04 -3.61 -8.49
C PHE A 31 14.47 -4.59 -7.40
N GLU A 32 13.99 -4.36 -6.17
CA GLU A 32 14.18 -5.30 -5.06
C GLU A 32 13.40 -6.60 -5.29
N PHE A 33 12.25 -6.49 -5.98
CA PHE A 33 11.44 -7.62 -6.43
C PHE A 33 11.53 -7.86 -7.94
N ASP A 34 11.09 -9.04 -8.38
CA ASP A 34 11.05 -9.49 -9.77
C ASP A 34 9.81 -9.00 -10.56
N TYR A 35 9.10 -8.02 -10.01
CA TYR A 35 7.98 -7.34 -10.62
C TYR A 35 8.08 -5.81 -10.48
N ALA A 36 7.41 -5.08 -11.37
CA ALA A 36 7.24 -3.62 -11.28
C ALA A 36 6.29 -3.25 -10.14
N ALA A 37 5.21 -4.01 -10.02
CA ALA A 37 4.23 -3.92 -8.96
C ALA A 37 3.48 -5.25 -8.79
N GLU A 38 3.04 -5.53 -7.58
CA GLU A 38 2.10 -6.59 -7.26
C GLU A 38 0.90 -5.96 -6.56
N VAL A 39 -0.31 -6.28 -7.03
CA VAL A 39 -1.57 -5.82 -6.45
C VAL A 39 -2.35 -7.02 -5.98
N ARG A 40 -2.67 -7.07 -4.69
CA ARG A 40 -3.58 -8.08 -4.14
C ARG A 40 -4.98 -7.51 -4.09
N ILE A 41 -5.96 -8.30 -4.52
CA ILE A 41 -7.35 -7.89 -4.67
C ILE A 41 -8.25 -8.90 -3.98
N TRP A 42 -9.12 -8.42 -3.09
CA TRP A 42 -10.06 -9.29 -2.39
C TRP A 42 -11.00 -10.00 -3.37
N LYS A 43 -11.14 -11.33 -3.25
CA LYS A 43 -11.90 -12.15 -4.19
C LYS A 43 -13.40 -11.83 -4.18
N ASP A 44 -13.93 -11.51 -3.01
CA ASP A 44 -15.35 -11.28 -2.74
C ASP A 44 -15.82 -9.87 -3.14
N THR A 45 -15.00 -8.84 -2.92
CA THR A 45 -15.39 -7.44 -3.19
C THR A 45 -14.75 -6.84 -4.44
N GLY A 46 -13.62 -7.39 -4.91
CA GLY A 46 -12.82 -6.76 -5.96
C GLY A 46 -12.05 -5.51 -5.49
N GLU A 47 -12.10 -5.17 -4.20
CA GLU A 47 -11.35 -4.05 -3.65
C GLU A 47 -9.87 -4.39 -3.49
N PRO A 48 -8.96 -3.41 -3.66
CA PRO A 48 -7.55 -3.64 -3.44
C PRO A 48 -7.27 -3.91 -1.96
N MET A 49 -6.56 -5.00 -1.70
CA MET A 49 -6.02 -5.36 -0.39
C MET A 49 -4.75 -4.57 -0.10
N ASP A 50 -3.82 -4.56 -1.05
CA ASP A 50 -2.63 -3.73 -1.04
C ASP A 50 -1.94 -3.66 -2.42
N VAL A 51 -0.94 -2.79 -2.50
CA VAL A 51 -0.01 -2.67 -3.61
C VAL A 51 1.41 -2.64 -3.09
N ILE A 52 2.29 -3.45 -3.67
CA ILE A 52 3.73 -3.46 -3.42
C ILE A 52 4.41 -3.11 -4.74
N PHE A 53 5.25 -2.09 -4.73
CA PHE A 53 6.07 -1.71 -5.88
C PHE A 53 7.39 -2.47 -5.84
N GLY A 54 7.99 -2.68 -7.01
CA GLY A 54 9.25 -3.42 -7.15
C GLY A 54 10.39 -2.88 -6.30
N ASN A 55 10.35 -1.59 -5.93
CA ASN A 55 11.35 -0.95 -5.09
C ASN A 55 11.19 -1.20 -3.57
N GLY A 56 10.37 -2.16 -3.14
CA GLY A 56 10.17 -2.48 -1.72
C GLY A 56 9.10 -1.64 -1.02
N MET A 57 8.66 -0.52 -1.60
CA MET A 57 7.63 0.33 -1.01
C MET A 57 6.23 -0.19 -1.36
N GLY A 58 5.25 0.12 -0.52
CA GLY A 58 3.87 -0.28 -0.78
C GLY A 58 2.86 0.49 0.04
N ARG A 59 1.59 0.16 -0.18
CA ARG A 59 0.45 0.69 0.57
C ARG A 59 -0.59 -0.41 0.74
N ASN A 60 -1.08 -0.58 1.97
CA ASN A 60 -2.14 -1.51 2.28
C ASN A 60 -3.45 -0.82 2.68
N PHE A 61 -4.53 -1.57 2.57
CA PHE A 61 -5.90 -1.14 2.84
C PHE A 61 -6.57 -2.02 3.91
N PHE A 62 -5.79 -2.61 4.82
CA PHE A 62 -6.33 -3.51 5.85
C PHE A 62 -7.21 -2.79 6.88
N SER A 63 -6.85 -1.56 7.24
CA SER A 63 -7.54 -0.77 8.27
C SER A 63 -8.37 0.40 7.73
N SER A 64 -8.21 0.77 6.46
CA SER A 64 -8.99 1.83 5.80
C SER A 64 -9.07 1.52 4.32
N SER A 65 -10.24 1.71 3.71
CA SER A 65 -10.50 1.37 2.31
C SER A 65 -9.67 2.22 1.35
N PHE A 66 -9.59 1.79 0.08
CA PHE A 66 -8.98 2.58 -0.98
C PHE A 66 -9.57 3.99 -1.04
N GLU A 67 -10.90 4.08 -1.09
CA GLU A 67 -11.64 5.33 -1.19
C GLU A 67 -11.33 6.27 -0.02
N GLU A 68 -11.35 5.74 1.22
CA GLU A 68 -11.03 6.52 2.41
C GLU A 68 -9.60 7.07 2.38
N GLN A 69 -8.66 6.32 1.81
CA GLN A 69 -7.26 6.73 1.73
C GLN A 69 -6.97 7.68 0.56
N THR A 70 -7.73 7.60 -0.54
CA THR A 70 -7.52 8.45 -1.72
C THR A 70 -8.36 9.72 -1.73
N ASN A 71 -9.53 9.71 -1.12
CA ASN A 71 -10.43 10.88 -1.07
C ASN A 71 -10.12 11.81 0.10
N ARG A 72 -9.21 11.43 1.02
CA ARG A 72 -8.72 12.34 2.04
C ARG A 72 -7.85 13.41 1.38
N PRO A 73 -8.15 14.72 1.58
CA PRO A 73 -7.23 15.76 1.13
C PRO A 73 -5.87 15.49 1.76
N LEU A 74 -4.82 15.54 0.93
CA LEU A 74 -3.45 15.34 1.39
C LEU A 74 -3.25 16.25 2.60
N ARG A 75 -3.06 15.66 3.79
CA ARG A 75 -2.50 16.40 4.93
C ARG A 75 -1.08 16.74 4.52
N ILE A 76 -0.91 17.87 3.83
CA ILE A 76 0.33 18.61 3.84
C ILE A 76 0.53 18.90 5.33
N LYS A 77 1.35 18.08 6.00
CA LYS A 77 1.91 18.50 7.28
C LYS A 77 2.69 19.74 6.93
N ASP A 78 2.17 20.92 7.28
CA ASP A 78 2.91 22.17 7.23
C ASP A 78 4.24 21.94 7.93
N ARG A 79 5.28 21.65 7.14
CA ARG A 79 6.67 21.73 7.60
C ARG A 79 7.05 23.20 7.63
N ASN A 80 6.34 23.98 8.43
CA ASN A 80 6.89 25.19 9.02
C ASN A 80 7.85 24.75 10.15
N HIS A 81 8.94 24.09 9.74
CA HIS A 81 10.15 24.11 10.55
C HIS A 81 10.67 25.53 10.46
N VAL A 82 10.31 26.30 11.48
CA VAL A 82 10.90 27.58 11.86
C VAL A 82 12.42 27.47 11.69
N ARG A 83 12.96 28.06 10.62
CA ARG A 83 14.36 28.44 10.59
C ARG A 83 14.50 29.69 11.46
N ARG A 84 14.72 29.50 12.76
CA ARG A 84 15.44 30.51 13.54
C ARG A 84 16.89 30.42 13.10
N ALA A 85 17.34 31.37 12.29
CA ALA A 85 18.76 31.64 12.11
C ALA A 85 19.25 32.49 13.31
N PRO A 86 20.51 32.33 13.73
CA PRO A 86 21.10 33.06 14.86
C PRO A 86 21.16 34.58 14.63
#